data_AF-A0A8S3RP69-F1
#
_entry.id   AF-A0A8S3RP69-F1
#
_cell.length_a   1.000
_cell.length_b   1.000
_cell.length_c   1.000
_cell.angle_alpha   90.00
_cell.angle_beta   90.00
_cell.angle_gamma   90.00
#
_symmetry.space_group_name_H-M   'P 1'
#
loop_
_entity.id
_entity.type
_entity.pdbx_description
1 polymer ?
#
loop_
_entity_poly.entity_id
_entity_poly.type
_entity_poly.pdbx_seq_one_letter_code
_entity_poly.pdbx_strand_id
1 'polypeptide(L)'
;MTCLMKSDLPVCLLGDFNAHCSNCNEYVDIDNNILDFCNVPNIEQSLVNNLHILEECGIPVVRQSQYKHKVDKYGKTLLELCRSLELFFVNGRVGNDRDIGLTTCNNSVIDYAIVSPNLFQSIVDFNVLIFDPILSDIHKPICLHLCTNLTCVVDVDLNNSNVNDNDMDNKNDSNIVITLHGESESIVKPIWARDRAPVFTENLDGTSIDELLNKLKDIDPKNTDNVTVNNVVNDCVNIIRNAAEQANMFVKINDKNV
;
A
#
# COMPACT_ATOMS: atom_id res chain seq x y z
N MET A 1 -12.33 25.12 5.31
CA MET A 1 -11.29 24.66 6.24
C MET A 1 -10.42 23.69 5.45
N THR A 2 -9.35 24.18 4.86
CA THR A 2 -8.47 23.38 3.99
C THR A 2 -7.50 22.63 4.89
N CYS A 3 -7.66 21.31 5.00
CA CYS A 3 -6.67 20.47 5.64
C CYS A 3 -5.48 20.34 4.68
N LEU A 4 -4.53 21.27 4.76
CA LEU A 4 -3.26 21.14 4.04
C LEU A 4 -2.50 20.00 4.71
N MET A 5 -2.44 18.84 4.06
CA MET A 5 -1.52 17.77 4.42
C MET A 5 -0.12 18.36 4.42
N LYS A 6 0.53 18.37 5.59
CA LYS A 6 1.76 19.13 5.86
C LYS A 6 3.03 18.45 5.30
N SER A 7 2.87 17.53 4.37
CA SER A 7 3.96 16.78 3.76
C SER A 7 3.65 16.55 2.28
N ASP A 8 4.57 16.94 1.39
CA ASP A 8 4.54 16.64 -0.06
C ASP A 8 4.73 15.13 -0.36
N LEU A 9 4.46 14.27 0.62
CA LEU A 9 4.62 12.83 0.50
C LEU A 9 3.43 12.25 -0.25
N PRO A 10 3.67 11.42 -1.28
CA PRO A 10 2.60 10.71 -1.94
C PRO A 10 1.85 9.79 -0.97
N VAL A 11 0.52 9.75 -1.06
CA VAL A 11 -0.36 9.01 -0.13
C VAL A 11 -0.96 7.81 -0.84
N CYS A 12 -0.87 6.63 -0.21
CA CYS A 12 -1.56 5.42 -0.65
C CYS A 12 -2.32 4.80 0.52
N LEU A 13 -3.63 4.61 0.36
CA LEU A 13 -4.52 3.97 1.32
C LEU A 13 -5.08 2.69 0.68
N LEU A 14 -5.04 1.59 1.41
CA LEU A 14 -5.42 0.26 0.94
C LEU A 14 -6.21 -0.47 2.01
N GLY A 15 -7.34 -1.09 1.64
CA GLY A 15 -8.07 -2.00 2.52
C GLY A 15 -9.57 -1.80 2.50
N ASP A 16 -10.25 -2.38 3.50
CA ASP A 16 -11.70 -2.31 3.68
C ASP A 16 -12.12 -1.00 4.36
N PHE A 17 -12.86 -0.17 3.63
CA PHE A 17 -13.41 1.09 4.14
C PHE A 17 -14.87 0.96 4.59
N ASN A 18 -15.51 -0.19 4.37
CA ASN A 18 -16.94 -0.42 4.61
C ASN A 18 -17.82 0.70 4.00
N ALA A 19 -17.40 1.22 2.85
CA ALA A 19 -17.96 2.41 2.23
C ALA A 19 -18.44 2.11 0.80
N HIS A 20 -19.72 2.37 0.52
CA HIS A 20 -20.30 2.13 -0.79
C HIS A 20 -20.28 3.41 -1.63
N CYS A 21 -19.32 3.54 -2.56
CA CYS A 21 -19.13 4.76 -3.33
C CYS A 21 -19.76 4.74 -4.74
N SER A 22 -20.29 3.60 -5.20
CA SER A 22 -20.90 3.45 -6.54
C SER A 22 -19.99 4.00 -7.65
N ASN A 23 -20.52 4.72 -8.65
CA ASN A 23 -19.77 5.48 -9.66
C ASN A 23 -19.62 6.98 -9.31
N CYS A 24 -19.78 7.38 -8.04
CA CYS A 24 -19.65 8.79 -7.69
C CYS A 24 -18.19 9.25 -7.74
N ASN A 25 -17.99 10.46 -8.27
CA ASN A 25 -16.68 11.09 -8.43
C ASN A 25 -16.13 11.61 -7.09
N GLU A 26 -14.84 11.37 -6.89
CA GLU A 26 -13.99 11.86 -5.80
C GLU A 26 -13.41 13.26 -6.03
N TYR A 27 -13.75 13.91 -7.13
CA TYR A 27 -13.40 15.30 -7.42
C TYR A 27 -14.65 16.19 -7.38
N VAL A 28 -14.43 17.50 -7.27
CA VAL A 28 -15.51 18.49 -7.35
C VAL A 28 -15.77 18.79 -8.81
N ASP A 29 -16.99 18.55 -9.27
CA ASP A 29 -17.45 18.99 -10.58
C ASP A 29 -17.91 20.45 -10.45
N ILE A 30 -17.19 21.39 -11.07
CA ILE A 30 -17.55 22.80 -11.03
C ILE A 30 -18.45 23.06 -12.24
N ASP A 31 -19.66 23.51 -11.95
CA ASP A 31 -20.62 23.89 -12.98
C ASP A 31 -20.03 25.02 -13.84
N ASN A 32 -20.04 24.82 -15.16
CA ASN A 32 -19.61 25.83 -16.14
C ASN A 32 -20.32 27.17 -15.93
N ASN A 33 -21.57 27.17 -15.47
CA ASN A 33 -22.30 28.41 -15.16
C ASN A 33 -21.64 29.22 -14.02
N ILE A 34 -20.99 28.55 -13.07
CA ILE A 34 -20.24 29.22 -11.98
C ILE A 34 -18.94 29.81 -12.53
N LEU A 35 -18.23 29.07 -13.39
CA LEU A 35 -17.01 29.56 -14.05
C LEU A 35 -17.31 30.81 -14.90
N ASP A 36 -18.39 30.76 -15.68
CA ASP A 36 -18.88 31.87 -16.49
C ASP A 36 -19.29 33.06 -15.62
N PHE A 37 -20.02 32.82 -14.52
CA PHE A 37 -20.45 33.89 -13.61
C PHE A 37 -19.27 34.58 -12.92
N CYS A 38 -18.26 33.82 -12.51
CA CYS A 38 -17.06 34.37 -11.87
C CYS A 38 -16.13 35.09 -12.86
N ASN A 39 -16.45 35.08 -14.16
CA ASN A 39 -15.66 35.68 -15.22
C ASN A 39 -14.18 35.26 -15.13
N VAL A 40 -13.97 33.97 -14.85
CA VAL A 40 -12.64 33.36 -14.76
C VAL A 40 -12.36 32.70 -16.10
N PRO A 41 -11.71 33.40 -17.04
CA PRO A 41 -11.46 32.83 -18.35
C PRO A 41 -10.49 31.66 -18.24
N ASN A 42 -10.88 30.51 -18.80
CA ASN A 42 -10.00 29.38 -19.12
C ASN A 42 -9.30 28.69 -17.94
N ILE A 43 -9.89 28.63 -16.75
CA ILE A 43 -9.45 27.59 -15.81
C ILE A 43 -10.07 26.28 -16.25
N GLU A 44 -9.24 25.40 -16.82
CA GLU A 44 -9.66 24.03 -17.09
C GLU A 44 -9.94 23.32 -15.76
N GLN A 45 -11.08 22.62 -15.69
CA GLN A 45 -11.47 21.79 -14.54
C GLN A 45 -10.36 20.82 -14.10
N SER A 46 -9.52 20.43 -15.05
CA SER A 46 -8.35 19.56 -14.90
C SER A 46 -7.24 20.16 -14.02
N LEU A 47 -7.14 21.49 -13.95
CA LEU A 47 -6.17 22.22 -13.13
C LEU A 47 -6.62 22.33 -11.68
N VAL A 48 -7.93 22.41 -11.42
CA VAL A 48 -8.48 22.59 -10.08
C VAL A 48 -8.47 21.29 -9.26
N ASN A 49 -8.56 20.14 -9.93
CA ASN A 49 -8.68 18.83 -9.28
C ASN A 49 -7.51 17.89 -9.62
N ASN A 50 -6.39 18.40 -10.15
CA ASN A 50 -5.27 17.56 -10.60
C ASN A 50 -5.65 16.44 -11.59
N LEU A 51 -6.76 16.59 -12.32
CA LEU A 51 -7.22 15.57 -13.28
C LEU A 51 -6.29 15.45 -14.48
N HIS A 52 -5.59 16.53 -14.82
CA HIS A 52 -4.59 16.52 -15.90
C HIS A 52 -3.51 15.45 -15.66
N ILE A 53 -3.15 15.15 -14.41
CA ILE A 53 -2.17 14.09 -14.09
C ILE A 53 -2.71 12.71 -14.48
N LEU A 54 -4.00 12.45 -14.26
CA LEU A 54 -4.63 11.21 -14.69
C LEU A 54 -4.64 11.12 -16.22
N GLU A 55 -4.98 12.21 -16.90
CA GLU A 55 -5.02 12.29 -18.36
C GLU A 55 -3.64 12.08 -18.99
N GLU A 56 -2.59 12.71 -18.44
CA GLU A 56 -1.19 12.52 -18.84
C GLU A 56 -0.73 11.07 -18.69
N CYS A 57 -1.23 10.37 -17.67
CA CYS A 57 -0.96 8.95 -17.44
C CYS A 57 -1.85 8.02 -18.30
N GLY A 58 -2.76 8.55 -19.12
CA GLY A 58 -3.72 7.76 -19.89
C GLY A 58 -4.75 7.02 -19.03
N ILE A 59 -4.99 7.52 -17.81
CA ILE A 59 -5.92 6.96 -16.82
C ILE A 59 -7.30 7.64 -16.97
N PRO A 60 -8.41 6.87 -17.00
CA PRO A 60 -9.74 7.45 -17.14
C PRO A 60 -10.13 8.28 -15.91
N VAL A 61 -10.54 9.52 -16.14
CA VAL A 61 -11.02 10.43 -15.08
C VAL A 61 -12.26 9.84 -14.38
N VAL A 62 -13.19 9.29 -15.15
CA VAL A 62 -14.38 8.63 -14.63
C VAL A 62 -14.09 7.15 -14.43
N ARG A 63 -14.10 6.70 -13.18
CA ARG A 63 -13.93 5.28 -12.84
C ARG A 63 -15.20 4.48 -13.09
N GLN A 64 -15.05 3.18 -13.29
CA GLN A 64 -16.17 2.24 -13.30
C GLN A 64 -16.27 1.46 -11.99
N SER A 65 -17.48 1.00 -11.68
CA SER A 65 -17.79 0.12 -10.57
C SER A 65 -18.96 -0.77 -10.95
N GLN A 66 -18.85 -2.07 -10.69
CA GLN A 66 -19.94 -3.02 -10.81
C GLN A 66 -21.01 -2.83 -9.73
N TYR A 67 -20.67 -2.18 -8.61
CA TYR A 67 -21.65 -1.85 -7.59
C TYR A 67 -22.54 -0.69 -8.04
N LYS A 68 -23.77 -1.01 -8.46
CA LYS A 68 -24.73 -0.02 -9.01
C LYS A 68 -25.74 0.51 -8.00
N HIS A 69 -25.64 0.14 -6.73
CA HIS A 69 -26.55 0.65 -5.71
C HIS A 69 -26.17 2.07 -5.25
N LYS A 70 -27.05 2.67 -4.44
CA LYS A 70 -26.88 4.03 -3.93
C LYS A 70 -25.66 4.12 -3.02
N VAL A 71 -25.03 5.30 -3.05
CA VAL A 71 -23.97 5.66 -2.10
C VAL A 71 -24.56 5.74 -0.69
N ASP A 72 -23.92 5.06 0.25
CA ASP A 72 -24.34 5.01 1.64
C ASP A 72 -23.75 6.18 2.45
N LYS A 73 -23.92 6.15 3.78
CA LYS A 73 -23.40 7.22 4.64
C LYS A 73 -21.86 7.23 4.65
N TYR A 74 -21.23 6.06 4.77
CA TYR A 74 -19.77 5.94 4.82
C TYR A 74 -19.15 6.29 3.46
N GLY A 75 -19.79 5.88 2.36
CA GLY A 75 -19.39 6.25 1.01
C GLY A 75 -19.39 7.76 0.77
N LYS A 76 -20.38 8.50 1.30
CA LYS A 76 -20.39 9.97 1.23
C LYS A 76 -19.22 10.59 1.99
N THR A 77 -18.95 10.11 3.20
CA THR A 77 -17.82 10.58 4.03
C THR A 77 -16.48 10.27 3.37
N LEU A 78 -16.30 9.08 2.79
CA LEU A 78 -15.08 8.71 2.06
C LEU A 78 -14.88 9.57 0.81
N LEU A 79 -15.95 9.83 0.05
CA LEU A 79 -15.89 10.72 -1.12
C LEU A 79 -15.55 12.16 -0.72
N GLU A 80 -16.08 12.66 0.40
CA GLU A 80 -15.75 13.98 0.93
C GLU A 80 -14.28 14.07 1.37
N LEU A 81 -13.75 13.02 2.02
CA LEU A 81 -12.33 12.92 2.34
C LEU A 81 -11.49 12.98 1.06
N CYS A 82 -11.83 12.19 0.05
CA CYS A 82 -11.09 12.15 -1.22
C CYS A 82 -11.11 13.50 -1.93
N ARG A 83 -12.27 14.18 -2.01
CA ARG A 83 -12.37 15.53 -2.57
C ARG A 83 -11.53 16.55 -1.80
N SER A 84 -11.54 16.46 -0.48
CA SER A 84 -10.85 17.43 0.38
C SER A 84 -9.33 17.28 0.34
N LEU A 85 -8.85 16.07 0.03
CA LEU A 85 -7.43 15.72 0.01
C LEU A 85 -6.91 15.42 -1.41
N GLU A 86 -7.73 15.67 -2.43
CA GLU A 86 -7.44 15.39 -3.85
C GLU A 86 -6.95 13.95 -4.09
N LEU A 87 -7.57 12.99 -3.40
CA LEU A 87 -7.27 11.57 -3.53
C LEU A 87 -8.21 10.90 -4.54
N PHE A 88 -7.71 9.86 -5.19
CA PHE A 88 -8.36 9.19 -6.29
C PHE A 88 -8.40 7.67 -6.09
N PHE A 89 -9.53 7.06 -6.41
CA PHE A 89 -9.65 5.61 -6.43
C PHE A 89 -8.85 5.02 -7.60
N VAL A 90 -8.14 3.93 -7.33
CA VAL A 90 -7.48 3.11 -8.37
C VAL A 90 -8.47 2.09 -8.94
N ASN A 91 -9.38 1.57 -8.12
CA ASN A 91 -10.43 0.64 -8.54
C ASN A 91 -11.22 1.21 -9.73
N GLY A 92 -11.39 0.39 -10.77
CA GLY A 92 -12.09 0.77 -11.99
C GLY A 92 -11.28 1.60 -12.98
N ARG A 93 -10.01 1.94 -12.69
CA ARG A 93 -9.19 2.83 -13.53
C ARG A 93 -7.92 2.20 -14.10
N VAL A 94 -7.29 1.28 -13.37
CA VAL A 94 -5.96 0.78 -13.70
C VAL A 94 -5.97 -0.75 -13.78
N GLY A 95 -5.03 -1.30 -14.53
CA GLY A 95 -4.77 -2.74 -14.59
C GLY A 95 -5.93 -3.53 -15.18
N ASN A 96 -6.09 -4.77 -14.72
CA ASN A 96 -7.20 -5.63 -15.14
C ASN A 96 -8.57 -5.17 -14.63
N ASP A 97 -8.60 -4.20 -13.71
CA ASP A 97 -9.85 -3.63 -13.21
C ASP A 97 -10.31 -2.39 -13.99
N ARG A 98 -9.48 -1.87 -14.90
CA ARG A 98 -9.75 -0.69 -15.71
C ARG A 98 -11.05 -0.84 -16.49
N ASP A 99 -11.91 0.18 -16.39
CA ASP A 99 -13.22 0.25 -17.04
C ASP A 99 -14.22 -0.86 -16.64
N ILE A 100 -13.90 -1.63 -15.59
CA ILE A 100 -14.74 -2.71 -15.05
C ILE A 100 -15.20 -2.39 -13.63
N GLY A 101 -14.25 -2.22 -12.70
CA GLY A 101 -14.51 -1.95 -11.28
C GLY A 101 -15.17 -3.15 -10.57
N LEU A 102 -14.47 -4.27 -10.54
CA LEU A 102 -14.88 -5.54 -9.96
C LEU A 102 -15.30 -5.41 -8.50
N THR A 103 -16.27 -6.24 -8.11
CA THR A 103 -16.72 -6.36 -6.72
C THR A 103 -15.63 -6.98 -5.85
N THR A 104 -15.36 -6.35 -4.71
CA THR A 104 -14.34 -6.78 -3.74
C THR A 104 -14.93 -7.53 -2.55
N CYS A 105 -16.23 -7.38 -2.27
CA CYS A 105 -16.90 -8.10 -1.18
C CYS A 105 -18.36 -8.34 -1.50
N ASN A 106 -18.79 -9.61 -1.59
CA ASN A 106 -20.19 -10.03 -1.80
C ASN A 106 -21.06 -9.07 -2.67
N ASN A 107 -20.74 -8.95 -3.97
CA ASN A 107 -21.39 -8.04 -4.94
C ASN A 107 -21.25 -6.53 -4.68
N SER A 108 -20.40 -6.14 -3.74
CA SER A 108 -20.08 -4.76 -3.39
C SER A 108 -18.62 -4.42 -3.70
N VAL A 109 -18.34 -3.13 -3.80
CA VAL A 109 -16.99 -2.57 -3.80
C VAL A 109 -16.88 -1.78 -2.51
N ILE A 110 -16.08 -2.28 -1.56
CA ILE A 110 -15.82 -1.63 -0.27
C ILE A 110 -14.33 -1.67 0.12
N ASP A 111 -13.56 -2.51 -0.57
CA ASP A 111 -12.10 -2.57 -0.46
C ASP A 111 -11.50 -1.70 -1.56
N TYR A 112 -10.79 -0.64 -1.18
CA TYR A 112 -10.28 0.34 -2.14
C TYR A 112 -8.76 0.45 -2.07
N ALA A 113 -8.15 0.70 -3.22
CA ALA A 113 -6.88 1.37 -3.34
C ALA A 113 -7.15 2.85 -3.66
N ILE A 114 -6.69 3.76 -2.81
CA ILE A 114 -6.89 5.21 -2.94
C ILE A 114 -5.51 5.87 -2.90
N VAL A 115 -5.21 6.72 -3.88
CA VAL A 115 -3.89 7.32 -4.04
C VAL A 115 -3.95 8.81 -4.29
N SER A 116 -2.87 9.52 -3.96
CA SER A 116 -2.64 10.87 -4.46
C SER A 116 -2.34 10.85 -5.97
N PRO A 117 -2.63 11.93 -6.72
CA PRO A 117 -2.57 11.93 -8.18
C PRO A 117 -1.18 11.59 -8.73
N ASN A 118 -0.14 12.10 -8.08
CA ASN A 118 1.27 11.87 -8.43
C ASN A 118 1.71 10.39 -8.35
N LEU A 119 0.98 9.53 -7.63
CA LEU A 119 1.31 8.10 -7.59
C LEU A 119 0.85 7.34 -8.83
N PHE A 120 -0.07 7.87 -9.66
CA PHE A 120 -0.54 7.13 -10.84
C PHE A 120 0.59 6.80 -11.81
N GLN A 121 1.61 7.66 -11.91
CA GLN A 121 2.81 7.40 -12.72
C GLN A 121 3.62 6.19 -12.24
N SER A 122 3.46 5.82 -10.97
CA SER A 122 4.15 4.68 -10.34
C SER A 122 3.29 3.42 -10.32
N ILE A 123 1.99 3.47 -10.66
CA ILE A 123 1.13 2.28 -10.66
C ILE A 123 1.40 1.48 -11.92
N VAL A 124 1.89 0.26 -11.74
CA VAL A 124 2.13 -0.69 -12.83
C VAL A 124 0.85 -1.47 -13.15
N ASP A 125 0.17 -1.94 -12.11
CA ASP A 125 -1.01 -2.79 -12.26
C ASP A 125 -1.90 -2.73 -11.00
N PHE A 126 -3.18 -3.06 -11.19
CA PHE A 126 -4.14 -3.21 -10.11
C PHE A 126 -5.10 -4.36 -10.43
N ASN A 127 -5.31 -5.24 -9.45
CA ASN A 127 -6.09 -6.47 -9.61
C ASN A 127 -7.03 -6.69 -8.42
N VAL A 128 -8.26 -7.11 -8.73
CA VAL A 128 -9.14 -7.77 -7.76
C VAL A 128 -9.04 -9.27 -8.02
N LEU A 129 -8.44 -10.00 -7.09
CA LEU A 129 -8.18 -11.43 -7.23
C LEU A 129 -9.46 -12.26 -7.01
N ILE A 130 -9.37 -13.55 -7.35
CA ILE A 130 -10.48 -14.49 -7.14
C ILE A 130 -10.69 -14.67 -5.64
N PHE A 131 -11.95 -14.84 -5.23
CA PHE A 131 -12.30 -15.16 -3.84
C PHE A 131 -11.65 -16.49 -3.43
N ASP A 132 -10.97 -16.47 -2.28
CA ASP A 132 -10.40 -17.66 -1.66
C ASP A 132 -11.06 -17.91 -0.29
N PRO A 133 -11.91 -18.95 -0.16
CA PRO A 133 -12.56 -19.32 1.10
C PRO A 133 -11.59 -19.66 2.25
N ILE A 134 -10.32 -19.94 1.94
CA ILE A 134 -9.27 -20.22 2.93
C ILE A 134 -8.72 -18.91 3.52
N LEU A 135 -8.71 -17.84 2.74
CA LEU A 135 -8.14 -16.54 3.12
C LEU A 135 -9.18 -15.55 3.63
N SER A 136 -10.44 -15.74 3.29
CA SER A 136 -11.51 -14.78 3.55
C SER A 136 -12.87 -15.45 3.55
N ASP A 137 -13.82 -14.88 4.30
CA ASP A 137 -15.21 -15.30 4.34
C ASP A 137 -16.04 -14.72 3.18
N ILE A 138 -15.83 -13.45 2.84
CA ILE A 138 -16.62 -12.74 1.83
C ILE A 138 -15.83 -11.73 0.97
N HIS A 139 -14.60 -11.38 1.35
CA HIS A 139 -13.74 -10.42 0.64
C HIS A 139 -12.83 -11.11 -0.38
N LYS A 140 -12.68 -10.48 -1.55
CA LYS A 140 -11.70 -10.79 -2.57
C LYS A 140 -10.45 -9.92 -2.32
N PRO A 141 -9.24 -10.50 -2.36
CA PRO A 141 -8.03 -9.71 -2.21
C PRO A 141 -7.89 -8.65 -3.31
N ILE A 142 -7.44 -7.46 -2.94
CA ILE A 142 -6.98 -6.44 -3.89
C ILE A 142 -5.46 -6.41 -3.92
N CYS A 143 -4.87 -6.19 -5.08
CA CYS A 143 -3.43 -6.15 -5.27
C CYS A 143 -3.06 -4.92 -6.09
N LEU A 144 -2.21 -4.06 -5.52
CA LEU A 144 -1.68 -2.84 -6.17
C LEU A 144 -0.19 -3.02 -6.37
N HIS A 145 0.27 -2.90 -7.61
CA HIS A 145 1.69 -2.97 -7.96
C HIS A 145 2.23 -1.56 -8.20
N LEU A 146 3.22 -1.15 -7.39
CA LEU A 146 3.91 0.12 -7.52
C LEU A 146 5.35 -0.10 -7.99
N CYS A 147 5.78 0.65 -8.98
CA CYS A 147 7.18 0.77 -9.38
C CYS A 147 7.71 2.10 -8.87
N THR A 148 8.58 2.05 -7.86
CA THR A 148 9.26 3.23 -7.36
C THR A 148 10.63 3.36 -8.03
N ASN A 149 10.89 4.49 -8.68
CA ASN A 149 12.24 4.86 -9.09
C ASN A 149 13.02 5.33 -7.86
N LEU A 150 13.29 4.43 -6.92
CA LEU A 150 14.22 4.72 -5.84
C LEU A 150 15.63 4.73 -6.42
N THR A 151 16.06 5.86 -6.96
CA THR A 151 17.49 6.17 -6.96
C THR A 151 17.89 6.31 -5.51
N CYS A 152 18.39 5.23 -4.92
CA CYS A 152 19.19 5.35 -3.72
C CYS A 152 20.38 6.26 -4.08
N VAL A 153 20.37 7.49 -3.57
CA VAL A 153 21.57 8.30 -3.55
C VAL A 153 22.42 7.65 -2.46
N VAL A 154 23.18 6.62 -2.85
CA VAL A 154 24.28 6.16 -2.02
C VAL A 154 25.32 7.25 -2.13
N ASP A 155 25.38 8.14 -1.14
CA ASP A 155 26.57 8.98 -0.94
C ASP A 155 27.72 8.04 -0.60
N VAL A 156 28.38 7.53 -1.64
CA VAL A 156 29.64 6.81 -1.47
C VAL A 156 30.66 7.88 -1.11
N ASP A 157 31.01 7.95 0.18
CA ASP A 157 32.20 8.67 0.63
C ASP A 157 33.44 8.00 -0.01
N LEU A 158 33.78 8.45 -1.22
CA LEU A 158 35.02 8.12 -1.91
C LEU A 158 36.19 8.87 -1.25
N ASN A 159 36.46 8.58 0.01
CA ASN A 159 37.63 9.08 0.73
C ASN A 159 38.16 8.06 1.73
N ASN A 160 38.42 6.83 1.28
CA ASN A 160 39.63 6.10 1.68
C ASN A 160 39.70 4.74 0.99
N SER A 161 40.47 4.66 -0.09
CA SER A 161 41.20 3.46 -0.49
C SER A 161 42.23 3.87 -1.54
N ASN A 162 43.44 4.20 -1.08
CA ASN A 162 44.63 4.02 -1.90
C ASN A 162 44.72 2.53 -2.25
N VAL A 163 44.23 2.14 -3.43
CA VAL A 163 44.59 0.85 -4.04
C VAL A 163 45.08 1.17 -5.44
N ASN A 164 46.33 0.76 -5.67
CA ASN A 164 47.13 1.05 -6.84
C ASN A 164 46.44 0.69 -8.15
N ASP A 165 46.66 1.57 -9.14
CA ASP A 165 46.53 1.29 -10.56
C ASP A 165 47.14 -0.06 -10.94
N ASN A 166 46.34 -0.87 -11.65
CA ASN A 166 46.68 -1.55 -12.91
C ASN A 166 45.64 -2.65 -13.17
N ASP A 167 44.61 -2.36 -13.97
CA ASP A 167 44.30 -3.16 -15.16
C ASP A 167 43.07 -2.64 -15.91
N MET A 168 43.21 -2.65 -17.23
CA MET A 168 42.23 -2.25 -18.24
C MET A 168 41.03 -3.20 -18.34
N ASP A 169 39.91 -2.63 -18.79
CA ASP A 169 38.80 -3.26 -19.52
C ASP A 169 37.97 -4.35 -18.83
N ASN A 170 36.77 -3.98 -18.36
CA ASN A 170 35.52 -4.42 -19.01
C ASN A 170 34.26 -3.78 -18.43
N LYS A 171 33.38 -3.35 -19.34
CA LYS A 171 31.98 -3.03 -19.09
C LYS A 171 31.17 -4.33 -18.97
N ASN A 172 30.23 -4.39 -18.02
CA ASN A 172 28.80 -4.72 -18.22
C ASN A 172 28.16 -5.39 -16.99
N ASP A 173 26.96 -4.90 -16.69
CA ASP A 173 25.81 -5.60 -16.08
C ASP A 173 26.01 -6.33 -14.74
N SER A 174 25.89 -5.59 -13.64
CA SER A 174 25.51 -6.17 -12.35
C SER A 174 23.98 -6.21 -12.20
N ASN A 175 23.33 -7.17 -12.87
CA ASN A 175 22.02 -7.66 -12.42
C ASN A 175 22.25 -8.39 -11.09
N ILE A 176 21.88 -7.76 -9.97
CA ILE A 176 21.88 -8.41 -8.67
C ILE A 176 20.68 -9.35 -8.62
N VAL A 177 20.89 -10.62 -8.95
CA VAL A 177 19.94 -11.70 -8.70
C VAL A 177 20.11 -12.12 -7.24
N ILE A 178 19.19 -11.70 -6.37
CA ILE A 178 19.13 -12.18 -4.99
C ILE A 178 18.43 -13.54 -5.00
N THR A 179 19.20 -14.63 -4.92
CA THR A 179 18.65 -15.96 -4.63
C THR A 179 18.64 -16.17 -3.12
N LEU A 180 17.46 -16.17 -2.51
CA LEU A 180 17.30 -16.59 -1.11
C LEU A 180 17.30 -18.12 -1.06
N HIS A 181 18.38 -18.70 -0.54
CA HIS A 181 18.38 -20.08 -0.03
C HIS A 181 17.97 -20.06 1.43
N GLY A 182 16.79 -20.61 1.73
CA GLY A 182 16.33 -20.89 3.09
C GLY A 182 15.61 -22.23 3.08
N GLU A 183 16.08 -23.15 3.92
CA GLU A 183 15.56 -24.50 4.07
C GLU A 183 14.06 -24.50 4.43
N SER A 184 13.36 -25.56 4.02
CA SER A 184 11.92 -25.76 4.22
C SER A 184 11.59 -25.92 5.71
N GLU A 185 11.39 -24.81 6.41
CA GLU A 185 10.66 -24.78 7.68
C GLU A 185 9.16 -24.77 7.41
N SER A 186 8.40 -25.60 8.14
CA SER A 186 6.95 -25.67 8.02
C SER A 186 6.32 -24.29 8.23
N ILE A 187 5.60 -23.78 7.24
CA ILE A 187 4.98 -22.46 7.30
C ILE A 187 3.84 -22.50 8.33
N VAL A 188 3.98 -21.70 9.38
CA VAL A 188 2.96 -21.54 10.42
C VAL A 188 2.22 -20.23 10.19
N LYS A 189 0.90 -20.29 9.92
CA LYS A 189 0.07 -19.09 9.70
C LYS A 189 -0.65 -18.71 11.00
N PRO A 190 -0.51 -17.48 11.51
CA PRO A 190 -1.27 -17.04 12.67
C PRO A 190 -2.76 -16.88 12.32
N ILE A 191 -3.65 -17.39 13.18
CA ILE A 191 -5.10 -17.20 13.08
C ILE A 191 -5.55 -16.38 14.28
N TRP A 192 -6.05 -15.17 14.02
CA TRP A 192 -6.60 -14.33 15.07
C TRP A 192 -7.96 -14.87 15.55
N ALA A 193 -8.12 -15.00 16.86
CA ALA A 193 -9.34 -15.49 17.51
C ALA A 193 -9.63 -14.62 18.75
N ARG A 194 -10.79 -13.95 18.76
CA ARG A 194 -11.10 -12.90 19.75
C ARG A 194 -11.18 -13.43 21.19
N ASP A 195 -11.63 -14.67 21.34
CA ASP A 195 -11.66 -15.42 22.60
C ASP A 195 -10.26 -15.74 23.14
N ARG A 196 -9.24 -15.74 22.28
CA ARG A 196 -7.84 -16.04 22.63
C ARG A 196 -6.97 -14.79 22.81
N ALA A 197 -7.50 -13.61 22.52
CA ALA A 197 -6.79 -12.34 22.66
C ALA A 197 -6.23 -12.07 24.08
N PRO A 198 -6.93 -12.42 25.19
CA PRO A 198 -6.36 -12.25 26.54
C PRO A 198 -5.10 -13.10 26.73
N VAL A 199 -5.15 -14.38 26.33
CA VAL A 199 -4.02 -15.31 26.45
C VAL A 199 -2.85 -14.86 25.59
N PHE A 200 -3.10 -14.39 24.36
CA PHE A 200 -2.06 -13.81 23.52
C PHE A 200 -1.37 -12.63 24.19
N THR A 201 -2.16 -11.70 24.74
CA THR A 201 -1.63 -10.48 25.37
C THR A 201 -0.82 -10.80 26.64
N GLU A 202 -1.26 -11.78 27.44
CA GLU A 202 -0.53 -12.25 28.62
C GLU A 202 0.79 -12.95 28.27
N ASN A 203 0.91 -13.51 27.07
CA ASN A 203 2.13 -14.20 26.59
C ASN A 203 3.05 -13.29 25.76
N LEU A 204 2.74 -12.00 25.62
CA LEU A 204 3.71 -11.03 25.10
C LEU A 204 4.79 -10.82 26.17
N ASP A 205 5.98 -11.40 25.93
CA ASP A 205 7.09 -11.27 26.86
C ASP A 205 7.60 -9.82 26.91
N GLY A 206 7.26 -9.13 28.00
CA GLY A 206 7.70 -7.78 28.27
C GLY A 206 9.22 -7.63 28.27
N THR A 207 9.96 -8.66 28.66
CA THR A 207 11.43 -8.64 28.68
C THR A 207 11.98 -8.55 27.25
N SER A 208 11.52 -9.45 26.36
CA SER A 208 11.89 -9.41 24.94
C SER A 208 11.49 -8.11 24.26
N ILE A 209 10.34 -7.52 24.65
CA ILE A 209 9.89 -6.22 24.13
C ILE A 209 10.82 -5.10 24.59
N ASP A 210 11.18 -5.07 25.87
CA ASP A 210 12.11 -4.06 26.42
C ASP A 210 13.50 -4.17 25.77
N GLU A 211 13.99 -5.38 25.54
CA GLU A 211 15.24 -5.63 24.80
C GLU A 211 15.17 -5.10 23.37
N LEU A 212 14.06 -5.39 22.64
CA LEU A 212 13.85 -4.87 21.29
C LEU A 212 13.78 -3.33 21.27
N LEU A 213 13.09 -2.73 22.24
CA LEU A 213 13.00 -1.27 22.37
C LEU A 213 14.36 -0.64 22.66
N ASN A 214 15.22 -1.30 23.44
CA ASN A 214 16.57 -0.82 23.69
C ASN A 214 17.44 -0.93 22.43
N LYS A 215 17.36 -2.05 21.69
CA LYS A 215 18.03 -2.16 20.37
C LYS A 215 17.60 -1.03 19.43
N LEU A 216 16.30 -0.72 19.37
CA LEU A 216 15.77 0.35 18.53
C LEU A 216 16.29 1.75 18.90
N LYS A 217 16.58 2.01 20.19
CA LYS A 217 17.14 3.30 20.65
C LYS A 217 18.60 3.50 20.23
N ASP A 218 19.34 2.41 20.15
CA ASP A 218 20.77 2.43 19.82
C ASP A 218 21.03 2.44 18.30
N ILE A 219 19.98 2.29 17.49
CA ILE A 219 20.05 2.33 16.03
C ILE A 219 20.10 3.79 15.56
N ASP A 220 21.21 4.17 14.92
CA ASP A 220 21.33 5.45 14.20
C ASP A 220 20.70 5.32 12.80
N PRO A 221 19.56 6.00 12.53
CA PRO A 221 18.86 5.89 11.25
C PRO A 221 19.70 6.24 10.02
N LYS A 222 20.80 6.98 10.21
CA LYS A 222 21.69 7.41 9.11
C LYS A 222 22.76 6.39 8.76
N ASN A 223 23.07 5.46 9.66
CA ASN A 223 24.19 4.52 9.55
C ASN A 223 23.76 3.06 9.73
N THR A 224 22.46 2.76 9.58
CA THR A 224 21.91 1.41 9.76
C THR A 224 22.00 0.61 8.47
N ASP A 225 22.54 -0.61 8.55
CA ASP A 225 22.56 -1.54 7.42
C ASP A 225 21.32 -2.46 7.38
N ASN A 226 21.10 -3.11 6.22
CA ASN A 226 19.98 -4.03 6.03
C ASN A 226 20.01 -5.23 7.00
N VAL A 227 21.20 -5.63 7.45
CA VAL A 227 21.37 -6.76 8.39
C VAL A 227 20.75 -6.39 9.73
N THR A 228 21.03 -5.18 10.23
CA THR A 228 20.47 -4.67 11.48
C THR A 228 18.95 -4.54 11.40
N VAL A 229 18.43 -4.00 10.29
CA VAL A 229 16.97 -3.91 10.07
C VAL A 229 16.32 -5.30 10.07
N ASN A 230 16.87 -6.26 9.33
CA ASN A 230 16.34 -7.61 9.26
C ASN A 230 16.36 -8.31 10.63
N ASN A 231 17.40 -8.09 11.44
CA ASN A 231 17.46 -8.64 12.80
C ASN A 231 16.35 -8.09 13.70
N VAL A 232 16.12 -6.77 13.68
CA VAL A 232 15.03 -6.13 14.43
C VAL A 232 13.66 -6.64 13.98
N VAL A 233 13.46 -6.79 12.68
CA VAL A 233 12.21 -7.34 12.12
C VAL A 233 12.02 -8.78 12.58
N ASN A 234 13.06 -9.61 12.52
CA ASN A 234 13.01 -11.00 12.97
C ASN A 234 12.72 -11.11 14.47
N ASP A 235 13.32 -10.25 15.29
CA ASP A 235 13.04 -10.19 16.74
C ASP A 235 11.57 -9.85 17.00
N CYS A 236 11.03 -8.84 16.31
CA CYS A 236 9.62 -8.47 16.40
C CYS A 236 8.69 -9.63 16.00
N VAL A 237 9.00 -10.28 14.87
CA VAL A 237 8.23 -11.44 14.38
C VAL A 237 8.30 -12.59 15.39
N ASN A 238 9.46 -12.87 15.99
CA ASN A 238 9.64 -13.93 16.98
C ASN A 238 8.79 -13.66 18.24
N ILE A 239 8.75 -12.42 18.74
CA ILE A 239 7.92 -12.04 19.90
C ILE A 239 6.45 -12.33 19.63
N ILE A 240 5.95 -11.87 18.48
CA ILE A 240 4.54 -12.07 18.08
C ILE A 240 4.24 -13.55 17.86
N ARG A 241 5.14 -14.28 17.19
CA ARG A 241 4.98 -15.71 16.90
C ARG A 241 4.92 -16.53 18.17
N ASN A 242 5.83 -16.31 19.12
CA ASN A 242 5.87 -17.03 20.39
C ASN A 242 4.58 -16.81 21.18
N ALA A 243 4.09 -15.56 21.26
CA ALA A 243 2.82 -15.26 21.91
C ALA A 243 1.63 -15.94 21.22
N ALA A 244 1.61 -15.96 19.88
CA ALA A 244 0.60 -16.66 19.10
C ALA A 244 0.65 -18.18 19.30
N GLU A 245 1.85 -18.77 19.42
CA GLU A 245 2.03 -20.20 19.69
C GLU A 245 1.45 -20.60 21.04
N GLN A 246 1.76 -19.85 22.11
CA GLN A 246 1.21 -20.11 23.44
C GLN A 246 -0.31 -19.94 23.48
N ALA A 247 -0.87 -19.03 22.70
CA ALA A 247 -2.31 -18.82 22.58
C ALA A 247 -3.00 -19.83 21.64
N ASN A 248 -2.27 -20.79 21.05
CA ASN A 248 -2.76 -21.67 19.99
C ASN A 248 -3.39 -20.90 18.82
N MET A 249 -2.89 -19.70 18.52
CA MET A 249 -3.37 -18.80 17.48
C MET A 249 -2.59 -19.02 16.18
N PHE A 250 -2.39 -20.27 15.80
CA PHE A 250 -1.67 -20.64 14.58
C PHE A 250 -2.20 -21.93 13.96
N VAL A 251 -1.98 -22.07 12.65
CA VAL A 251 -2.21 -23.29 11.89
C VAL A 251 -0.90 -23.72 11.26
N LYS A 252 -0.52 -24.98 11.52
CA LYS A 252 0.58 -25.63 10.82
C LYS A 252 0.11 -25.96 9.41
N ILE A 253 0.72 -25.35 8.40
CA ILE A 253 0.51 -25.75 7.02
C ILE A 253 1.43 -26.96 6.80
N ASN A 254 0.84 -28.14 6.69
CA ASN A 254 1.59 -29.31 6.24
C ASN A 254 1.73 -29.20 4.72
N ASP A 255 2.94 -29.39 4.20
CA ASP A 255 3.28 -29.39 2.76
C ASP A 255 2.69 -30.58 1.99
N LYS A 256 1.41 -30.88 2.21
CA LYS A 256 0.66 -31.88 1.46
C LYS A 256 -0.47 -31.16 0.73
N ASN A 257 -0.14 -30.75 -0.50
CA ASN A 257 -1.00 -30.47 -1.66
C ASN A 257 -0.64 -29.14 -2.35
N VAL A 258 0.62 -29.05 -2.82
CA VAL A 258 0.95 -28.31 -4.06
C VAL A 258 1.17 -29.34 -5.14
#